data_AF-A0A972XK26-F1
#
_entry.id   AF-A0A972XK26-F1
#
_cell.length_a   1.000
_cell.length_b   1.000
_cell.length_c   1.000
_cell.angle_alpha   90.00
_cell.angle_beta   90.00
_cell.angle_gamma   90.00
#
_symmetry.space_group_name_H-M   'P 1'
#
loop_
_entity.id
_entity.type
_entity.pdbx_description
1 polymer ?
#
loop_
_entity_poly.entity_id
_entity_poly.type
_entity_poly.pdbx_seq_one_letter_code
_entity_poly.pdbx_strand_id
1 'polypeptide(L)' 'MSRAGGRTLVPPADLAAAIPRILARASVMGGRHYDGVVALTAQAHERTLISLDLPAERTYRLLGIQYRLLT' A
#
# COMPACT_ATOMS: atom_id res chain seq x y z
N MET A 1 21.26 10.04 11.89
CA MET A 1 19.90 9.49 11.68
C MET A 1 19.97 7.99 11.89
N SER A 2 19.44 7.49 13.00
CA SER A 2 19.35 6.05 13.23
C SER A 2 18.26 5.48 12.32
N ARG A 3 18.58 4.53 11.43
CA ARG A 3 17.55 3.75 10.73
C ARG A 3 16.80 2.99 11.81
N ALA A 4 15.51 3.24 11.96
CA ALA A 4 14.67 2.36 12.77
C ALA A 4 14.87 0.92 12.27
N GLY A 5 15.28 0.01 13.17
CA GLY A 5 15.55 -1.40 12.87
C GLY A 5 14.27 -2.18 12.58
N GLY A 6 13.56 -1.80 11.51
CA GLY A 6 12.32 -2.43 11.08
C GLY A 6 12.56 -3.60 10.14
N ARG A 7 11.76 -4.66 10.27
CA ARG A 7 11.73 -5.77 9.32
C ARG A 7 11.06 -5.32 8.02
N THR A 8 11.74 -5.49 6.89
CA THR A 8 11.18 -5.23 5.56
C THR A 8 10.00 -6.16 5.30
N LEU A 9 8.87 -5.59 4.86
CA LEU A 9 7.72 -6.35 4.39
C LEU A 9 7.85 -6.55 2.88
N VAL A 10 7.62 -7.78 2.43
CA VAL A 10 7.59 -8.17 1.02
C VAL A 10 6.20 -8.76 0.76
N PRO A 11 5.51 -8.38 -0.33
CA PRO A 11 4.24 -9.01 -0.66
C PRO A 11 4.46 -10.51 -0.92
N PRO A 12 3.53 -11.38 -0.48
CA PRO A 12 3.49 -12.77 -0.91
C PRO A 12 3.55 -12.88 -2.45
N ALA A 13 4.19 -13.93 -2.98
CA ALA A 13 4.47 -14.02 -4.42
C ALA A 13 3.19 -14.10 -5.27
N ASP A 14 2.17 -14.80 -4.78
CA ASP A 14 0.84 -14.89 -5.36
C ASP A 14 0.14 -13.52 -5.36
N LEU A 15 0.24 -12.76 -4.27
CA LEU A 15 -0.26 -11.40 -4.22
C LEU A 15 0.49 -10.51 -5.22
N ALA A 16 1.82 -10.57 -5.25
CA ALA A 16 2.64 -9.77 -6.15
C ALA A 16 2.24 -9.97 -7.62
N ALA A 17 1.97 -11.22 -8.02
CA ALA A 17 1.46 -11.54 -9.35
C ALA A 17 0.04 -11.00 -9.60
N ALA A 18 -0.80 -10.92 -8.56
CA ALA A 18 -2.18 -10.45 -8.66
C ALA A 18 -2.34 -8.91 -8.59
N ILE A 19 -1.35 -8.18 -8.06
CA ILE A 19 -1.42 -6.72 -7.82
C ILE A 19 -1.91 -5.95 -9.05
N PRO A 20 -1.34 -6.10 -10.28
CA PRO A 20 -1.79 -5.32 -11.43
C PRO A 20 -3.29 -5.47 -11.71
N ARG A 21 -3.84 -6.68 -11.55
CA ARG A 21 -5.27 -6.95 -11.74
C ARG A 21 -6.11 -6.33 -10.63
N ILE A 22 -5.64 -6.37 -9.37
CA ILE A 22 -6.34 -5.75 -8.23
C ILE A 22 -6.41 -4.24 -8.42
N LEU A 23 -5.29 -3.60 -8.77
CA LEU A 23 -5.22 -2.15 -8.98
C LEU A 23 -6.09 -1.70 -10.16
N ALA A 24 -6.07 -2.44 -11.27
CA ALA A 24 -6.94 -2.17 -12.41
C ALA A 24 -8.43 -2.25 -12.02
N ARG A 25 -8.84 -3.26 -11.24
CA ARG A 25 -10.22 -3.40 -10.75
C ARG A 25 -10.62 -2.27 -9.80
N ALA A 26 -9.69 -1.76 -9.01
CA ALA A 26 -9.91 -0.63 -8.10
C ALA A 26 -9.81 0.75 -8.78
N SER A 27 -9.65 0.80 -10.11
CA SER A 27 -9.45 2.05 -10.87
C SER A 27 -8.24 2.87 -10.39
N VAL A 28 -7.19 2.19 -9.89
CA VAL A 28 -5.91 2.81 -9.54
C VAL A 28 -5.05 2.88 -10.79
N MET A 29 -4.63 4.08 -11.19
CA MET A 29 -3.97 4.35 -12.48
C MET A 29 -2.65 5.10 -12.31
N GLY A 30 -1.74 4.91 -13.27
CA GLY A 30 -0.51 5.68 -13.40
C GLY A 30 0.38 5.60 -12.15
N GLY A 31 0.96 6.74 -11.76
CA GLY A 31 1.92 6.85 -10.64
C GLY A 31 1.42 6.33 -9.28
N ARG A 32 0.10 6.13 -9.14
CA ARG A 32 -0.52 5.57 -7.93
C ARG A 32 -0.37 4.06 -7.76
N HIS A 33 0.19 3.37 -8.75
CA HIS A 33 0.43 1.93 -8.65
C HIS A 33 1.37 1.60 -7.49
N TYR A 34 2.38 2.43 -7.26
CA TYR A 34 3.31 2.22 -6.16
C TYR A 34 2.62 2.32 -4.80
N ASP A 35 1.78 3.33 -4.60
CA ASP A 35 0.96 3.47 -3.38
C ASP A 35 0.09 2.24 -3.16
N GLY A 36 -0.47 1.70 -4.25
CA GLY A 36 -1.28 0.49 -4.23
C GLY A 36 -0.48 -0.76 -3.84
N VAL A 37 0.74 -0.93 -4.35
CA VAL A 37 1.66 -2.01 -3.95
C VAL A 37 1.98 -1.92 -2.47
N VAL A 38 2.31 -0.72 -1.97
CA VAL A 38 2.62 -0.48 -0.55
C VAL A 38 1.40 -0.80 0.33
N ALA A 39 0.22 -0.32 -0.06
CA ALA A 39 -1.04 -0.56 0.64
C ALA A 39 -1.40 -2.05 0.73
N LEU A 40 -1.36 -2.76 -0.40
CA LEU A 40 -1.65 -4.19 -0.46
C LEU A 40 -0.61 -5.01 0.31
N THR A 41 0.65 -4.59 0.31
CA THR A 41 1.69 -5.22 1.13
C THR A 41 1.42 -5.04 2.62
N ALA A 42 1.06 -3.83 3.07
CA ALA A 42 0.70 -3.60 4.47
C ALA A 42 -0.51 -4.46 4.89
N GLN A 43 -1.53 -4.50 4.04
CA GLN A 43 -2.74 -5.31 4.28
C GLN A 43 -2.42 -6.81 4.38
N ALA A 44 -1.58 -7.35 3.50
CA ALA A 44 -1.22 -8.77 3.49
C ALA A 44 -0.45 -9.21 4.75
N HIS A 45 0.18 -8.26 5.45
CA HIS A 45 0.87 -8.47 6.72
C HIS A 45 0.05 -8.02 7.93
N GLU A 46 -1.25 -7.73 7.74
CA GLU A 46 -2.18 -7.27 8.78
C GLU A 46 -1.68 -6.03 9.53
N ARG A 47 -1.02 -5.11 8.81
CA ARG A 47 -0.50 -3.86 9.35
C ARG A 47 -1.32 -2.66 8.89
N THR A 48 -1.47 -1.69 9.78
CA THR A 48 -1.98 -0.37 9.43
C THR A 48 -0.90 0.41 8.68
N LEU A 49 -1.23 0.91 7.50
CA LEU A 49 -0.32 1.78 6.74
C LEU A 49 -0.29 3.17 7.38
N ILE A 50 0.88 3.60 7.83
CA ILE A 50 1.11 4.97 8.31
C ILE A 50 1.71 5.77 7.15
N SER A 51 1.09 6.89 6.77
CA SER A 51 1.54 7.68 5.62
C SER A 51 1.54 9.18 5.91
N LEU A 52 2.52 9.90 5.36
CA LEU A 52 2.56 11.36 5.27
C LEU A 52 2.09 11.86 3.89
N ASP A 53 1.82 10.94 2.96
CA ASP A 53 1.47 11.25 1.58
C ASP A 53 -0.05 11.43 1.46
N LEU A 54 -0.48 12.69 1.51
CA LEU A 54 -1.90 13.08 1.36
C LEU A 54 -2.46 12.70 -0.02
N PRO A 55 -1.78 12.98 -1.15
CA PRO A 55 -2.22 12.49 -2.47
C PRO A 55 -2.48 10.98 -2.52
N ALA A 56 -1.66 10.16 -1.87
CA ALA A 56 -1.80 8.71 -1.87
C ALA A 56 -3.06 8.21 -1.15
N GLU A 57 -3.68 9.01 -0.27
CA GLU A 57 -4.87 8.63 0.51
C GLU A 57 -6.00 8.08 -0.37
N ARG A 58 -6.27 8.72 -1.51
CA ARG A 58 -7.32 8.25 -2.43
C ARG A 58 -7.07 6.81 -2.90
N THR A 59 -5.81 6.38 -3.03
CA THR A 59 -5.48 4.99 -3.39
C THR A 59 -5.83 4.05 -2.24
N TYR A 60 -5.50 4.41 -1.00
CA TYR A 60 -5.81 3.62 0.18
C TYR A 60 -7.33 3.45 0.37
N ARG A 61 -8.10 4.53 0.16
CA ARG A 61 -9.56 4.52 0.19
C ARG A 61 -10.16 3.63 -0.89
N LEU A 62 -9.67 3.70 -2.13
CA LEU A 62 -10.12 2.85 -3.23
C LEU A 62 -9.85 1.36 -2.98
N LEU A 63 -8.77 1.04 -2.27
CA LEU A 63 -8.40 -0.34 -1.91
C LEU A 63 -9.06 -0.84 -0.62
N GLY A 64 -9.74 0.04 0.13
CA GLY A 64 -10.42 -0.33 1.38
C GLY A 64 -9.48 -0.85 2.47
N ILE A 65 -8.22 -0.38 2.50
CA ILE A 65 -7.22 -0.85 3.47
C ILE A 65 -7.23 -0.02 4.76
N GLN A 66 -6.67 -0.59 5.83
CA GLN A 66 -6.47 0.13 7.09
C GLN A 66 -5.26 1.07 6.97
N TYR A 67 -5.49 2.38 7.07
CA TYR A 67 -4.43 3.39 7.04
C TYR A 67 -4.65 4.49 8.08
N ARG A 68 -3.57 5.21 8.42
CA ARG A 68 -3.58 6.44 9.19
C ARG A 68 -2.65 7.46 8.54
N LEU A 69 -3.19 8.65 8.28
CA LEU A 69 -2.38 9.80 7.88
C LEU A 69 -1.75 10.44 9.12
N LEU A 70 -0.46 10.78 9.01
CA LEU A 70 0.22 11.64 9.97
C LEU A 70 0.04 13.09 9.49
N THR A 71 -0.72 13.85 10.25
CA THR A 71 -0.99 15.28 10.03
C THR A 71 -0.38 16.09 11.14
#